data_AF-A0A3M1RPS0-F1
#
_entry.id   AF-A0A3M1RPS0-F1
#
_cell.length_a   1.000
_cell.length_b   1.000
_cell.length_c   1.000
_cell.angle_alpha   90.00
_cell.angle_beta   90.00
_cell.angle_gamma   90.00
#
_symmetry.space_group_name_H-M   'P 1'
#
loop_
_entity.id
_entity.type
_entity.pdbx_description
1 polymer ?
#
loop_
_entity_poly.entity_id
_entity_poly.type
_entity_poly.pdbx_seq_one_letter_code
_entity_poly.pdbx_strand_id
1 'polypeptide(L)'
;MAISEEEEKRIRQKIREELENQERERLEALRKLQQFKEEHEKKENEIDEKKLDELRRIEIIEQEKQAFYKERGYIPVKDKAGNTKWMSREEYEQKKHKIRVKHRKKGSDLNLIESGNQSGLKKIFLIILVVVLFSIFLTLVIF
;
A
#
# COMPACT_ATOMS: atom_id res chain seq x y z
N MET A 1 8.59 -13.70 76.12
CA MET A 1 9.67 -14.69 75.96
C MET A 1 10.68 -14.10 75.01
N ALA A 2 11.92 -13.89 75.45
CA ALA A 2 13.01 -13.46 74.58
C ALA A 2 13.52 -14.70 73.82
N ILE A 3 13.71 -14.54 72.51
CA ILE A 3 14.29 -15.58 71.66
C ILE A 3 15.75 -15.74 72.07
N SER A 4 16.24 -16.99 72.11
CA SER A 4 17.65 -17.29 72.41
C SER A 4 18.57 -16.69 71.34
N GLU A 5 19.76 -16.19 71.72
CA GLU A 5 20.77 -15.68 70.78
C GLU A 5 21.14 -16.72 69.69
N GLU A 6 21.09 -18.01 70.01
CA GLU A 6 21.36 -19.08 69.05
C GLU A 6 20.23 -19.27 68.04
N GLU A 7 18.98 -19.10 68.47
CA GLU A 7 17.82 -19.14 67.59
C GLU A 7 17.78 -17.92 66.67
N GLU A 8 18.12 -16.75 67.19
CA GLU A 8 18.21 -15.52 66.40
C GLU A 8 19.28 -15.63 65.30
N LYS A 9 20.46 -16.18 65.60
CA LYS A 9 21.52 -16.43 64.60
C LYS A 9 21.05 -17.38 63.50
N ARG A 10 20.36 -18.47 63.85
CA ARG A 10 19.82 -19.43 62.86
C ARG A 10 18.76 -18.81 61.97
N ILE A 11 17.87 -17.99 62.54
CA ILE A 11 16.83 -17.28 61.77
C ILE A 11 17.48 -16.31 60.78
N ARG A 12 18.46 -15.50 61.22
CA ARG A 12 19.18 -14.57 60.34
C ARG A 12 19.93 -15.28 59.21
N GLN A 13 20.54 -16.43 59.50
CA GLN A 13 21.25 -17.21 58.48
C GLN A 13 20.29 -17.77 57.42
N LYS A 14 19.16 -18.34 57.84
CA LYS A 14 18.12 -18.83 56.90
C LYS A 14 17.58 -17.71 56.02
N ILE A 15 17.30 -16.55 56.59
CA ILE A 15 16.82 -15.39 55.83
C ILE A 15 17.87 -14.96 54.79
N ARG A 16 19.15 -14.96 55.15
CA ARG A 16 20.22 -14.60 54.22
C ARG A 16 20.34 -15.61 53.06
N GLU A 17 20.30 -16.90 53.35
CA GLU A 17 20.33 -17.96 52.33
C GLU A 17 19.10 -17.88 51.40
N GLU A 18 17.93 -17.61 51.95
CA GLU A 18 16.70 -17.44 51.16
C GLU A 18 16.77 -16.21 50.24
N LEU A 19 17.26 -15.08 50.73
CA LEU A 19 17.45 -13.87 49.92
C LEU A 19 18.49 -14.08 48.81
N GLU A 20 19.61 -14.75 49.10
CA GLU A 20 20.64 -15.07 48.10
C GLU A 20 20.12 -16.03 47.01
N ASN A 21 19.23 -16.96 47.37
CA ASN A 21 18.59 -17.85 46.39
C ASN A 21 17.58 -17.10 45.52
N GLN A 22 16.76 -16.23 46.12
CA GLN A 22 15.83 -15.39 45.36
C GLN A 22 16.56 -14.44 44.39
N GLU A 23 17.69 -13.88 44.80
CA GLU A 23 18.52 -13.03 43.93
C GLU A 23 19.11 -13.83 42.76
N ARG A 24 19.61 -15.04 43.01
CA ARG A 24 20.10 -15.93 41.96
C ARG A 24 19.01 -16.27 40.94
N GLU A 25 17.83 -16.67 41.40
CA GLU A 25 16.70 -16.99 40.52
C GLU A 25 16.28 -15.79 39.66
N ARG A 26 16.24 -14.58 40.25
CA ARG A 26 15.94 -13.35 39.51
C ARG A 26 16.99 -13.05 38.45
N LEU A 27 18.27 -13.19 38.78
CA LEU A 27 19.36 -12.95 37.84
C LEU A 27 19.35 -13.96 36.69
N GLU A 28 19.07 -15.23 36.97
CA GLU A 28 18.93 -16.26 35.93
C GLU A 28 17.72 -16.00 35.02
N ALA A 29 16.59 -15.59 35.59
CA ALA A 29 15.41 -15.23 34.82
C ALA A 29 15.68 -14.02 33.90
N LEU A 30 16.37 -13.00 34.40
CA LEU A 30 16.77 -11.84 33.60
C LEU A 30 17.71 -12.22 32.46
N ARG A 31 18.70 -13.08 32.72
CA ARG A 31 19.62 -13.57 31.67
C ARG A 31 18.88 -14.33 30.58
N LYS A 32 17.97 -15.24 30.95
CA LYS A 32 17.14 -15.97 29.97
C LYS A 32 16.27 -15.03 29.14
N LEU A 33 15.71 -14.00 29.76
CA LEU A 33 14.88 -13.01 29.06
C LEU A 33 15.71 -12.14 28.10
N GLN A 34 16.94 -11.78 28.46
CA GLN A 34 17.86 -11.08 27.57
C GLN A 34 18.24 -11.95 26.37
N GLN A 35 18.63 -13.21 26.60
CA GLN A 35 18.97 -14.15 25.53
C GLN A 35 17.80 -14.35 24.56
N PHE A 36 16.58 -14.52 25.09
CA PHE A 36 15.39 -14.65 24.26
C PHE A 36 15.15 -13.41 23.38
N LYS A 37 15.33 -12.20 23.95
CA LYS A 37 15.20 -10.94 23.19
C LYS A 37 16.26 -10.84 22.09
N GLU A 38 17.51 -11.13 22.41
CA GLU A 38 18.60 -11.08 21.42
C GLU A 38 18.40 -12.10 20.29
N GLU A 39 17.95 -13.31 20.60
CA GLU A 39 17.64 -14.31 19.58
C GLU A 39 16.45 -13.91 18.70
N HIS A 40 15.42 -13.31 19.30
CA HIS A 40 14.27 -12.82 18.56
C HIS A 40 14.66 -11.68 17.62
N GLU A 41 15.41 -10.70 18.11
CA GLU A 41 15.90 -9.56 17.33
C GLU A 41 16.81 -10.01 16.19
N LYS A 42 17.72 -10.97 16.43
CA LYS A 42 18.55 -11.56 15.37
C LYS A 42 17.70 -12.20 14.27
N LYS A 43 16.69 -12.98 14.64
CA LYS A 43 15.79 -13.63 13.66
C LYS A 43 14.98 -12.62 12.86
N GLU A 44 14.49 -11.56 13.50
CA GLU A 44 13.75 -10.48 12.85
C GLU A 44 14.64 -9.75 11.85
N ASN A 45 15.85 -9.38 12.25
CA ASN A 45 16.84 -8.75 11.38
C ASN A 45 17.20 -9.65 10.18
N GLU A 46 17.42 -10.95 10.38
CA GLU A 46 17.68 -11.89 9.28
C GLU A 46 16.53 -11.97 8.28
N ILE A 47 15.29 -11.89 8.74
CA ILE A 47 14.11 -11.89 7.87
C ILE A 47 14.07 -10.62 7.04
N ASP A 48 14.32 -9.47 7.65
CA ASP A 48 14.28 -8.18 6.96
C ASP A 48 15.45 -8.02 5.97
N GLU A 49 16.64 -8.51 6.32
CA GLU A 49 17.77 -8.58 5.38
C GLU A 49 17.44 -9.46 4.17
N LYS A 50 16.80 -10.62 4.37
CA LYS A 50 16.37 -11.49 3.26
C LYS A 50 15.35 -10.82 2.35
N LYS A 51 14.36 -10.13 2.91
CA LYS A 51 13.37 -9.37 2.12
C LYS A 51 14.05 -8.26 1.32
N LEU A 52 14.98 -7.54 1.93
CA LEU A 52 15.72 -6.47 1.26
C LEU A 52 16.55 -7.02 0.09
N ASP A 53 17.23 -8.15 0.29
CA ASP A 53 17.99 -8.82 -0.77
C ASP A 53 17.07 -9.29 -1.92
N GLU A 54 15.91 -9.86 -1.60
CA GLU A 54 14.93 -10.26 -2.61
C GLU A 54 14.43 -9.06 -3.44
N LEU A 55 14.11 -7.94 -2.80
CA LEU A 55 13.71 -6.71 -3.49
C LEU A 55 14.81 -6.19 -4.42
N ARG A 56 16.08 -6.20 -3.96
CA ARG A 56 17.23 -5.82 -4.80
C ARG A 56 17.40 -6.74 -6.00
N ARG A 57 17.22 -8.05 -5.83
CA ARG A 57 17.28 -9.01 -6.94
C ARG A 57 16.20 -8.73 -7.98
N ILE A 58 14.97 -8.44 -7.55
CA ILE A 58 13.87 -8.08 -8.43
C ILE A 58 14.21 -6.80 -9.21
N GLU A 59 14.72 -5.78 -8.52
CA GLU A 59 15.13 -4.52 -9.14
C GLU A 59 16.21 -4.73 -10.22
N ILE A 60 17.26 -5.52 -9.90
CA ILE A 60 18.33 -5.84 -10.86
C ILE A 60 17.77 -6.54 -12.10
N ILE A 61 16.89 -7.54 -11.91
CA ILE A 61 16.24 -8.25 -13.01
C ILE A 61 15.41 -7.30 -13.87
N GLU A 62 14.69 -6.36 -13.26
CA GLU A 62 13.90 -5.38 -13.98
C GLU A 62 14.77 -4.38 -14.75
N GLN A 63 15.83 -3.87 -14.13
CA GLN A 63 16.80 -2.99 -14.78
C GLN A 63 17.44 -3.66 -16.01
N GLU A 64 17.87 -4.92 -15.87
CA GLU A 64 18.49 -5.69 -16.96
C GLU A 64 17.49 -5.93 -18.10
N LYS A 65 16.24 -6.28 -17.78
CA LYS A 65 15.17 -6.40 -18.79
C LYS A 65 14.96 -5.09 -19.53
N GLN A 66 14.89 -3.97 -18.81
CA GLN A 66 14.73 -2.66 -19.43
C GLN A 66 15.91 -2.30 -20.34
N ALA A 67 17.14 -2.60 -19.92
CA ALA A 67 18.34 -2.40 -20.73
C ALA A 67 18.28 -3.23 -22.02
N PHE A 68 18.01 -4.53 -21.91
CA PHE A 68 17.87 -5.45 -23.04
C PHE A 68 16.83 -4.97 -24.07
N TYR A 69 15.64 -4.55 -23.62
CA TYR A 69 14.61 -4.06 -24.52
C TYR A 69 15.00 -2.73 -25.19
N LYS A 70 15.63 -1.80 -24.46
CA LYS A 70 16.11 -0.53 -25.01
C LYS A 70 17.18 -0.76 -26.07
N GLU A 71 18.17 -1.60 -25.80
CA GLU A 71 19.25 -1.93 -26.74
C GLU A 71 18.71 -2.53 -28.04
N ARG A 72 17.69 -3.37 -27.95
CA ARG A 72 17.04 -3.99 -29.12
C ARG A 72 16.01 -3.08 -29.81
N GLY A 73 15.83 -1.84 -29.35
CA GLY A 73 14.90 -0.89 -29.95
C GLY A 73 13.43 -1.19 -29.73
N TYR A 74 13.08 -1.93 -28.68
CA TYR A 74 11.69 -2.11 -28.27
C TYR A 74 11.13 -0.79 -27.72
N ILE A 75 9.85 -0.55 -28.01
CA ILE A 75 9.15 0.68 -27.62
C ILE A 75 8.30 0.39 -26.37
N PRO A 76 8.47 1.14 -25.28
CA PRO A 76 7.61 1.00 -24.10
C PRO A 76 6.24 1.62 -24.38
N VAL A 77 5.18 0.83 -24.21
CA VAL A 77 3.79 1.25 -24.38
C VAL A 77 3.01 0.97 -23.11
N LYS A 78 2.29 1.95 -22.59
CA LYS A 78 1.37 1.73 -21.47
C LYS A 78 0.10 1.02 -21.96
N ASP A 79 -0.27 -0.06 -21.30
CA ASP A 79 -1.58 -0.68 -21.53
C ASP A 79 -2.70 0.08 -20.79
N LYS A 80 -3.96 -0.30 -21.02
CA LYS A 80 -5.13 0.31 -20.37
C LYS A 80 -5.07 0.27 -18.84
N ALA A 81 -4.37 -0.72 -18.28
CA ALA A 81 -4.15 -0.89 -16.84
C ALA A 81 -2.98 -0.02 -16.30
N GLY A 82 -2.28 0.74 -17.15
CA GLY A 82 -1.13 1.56 -16.76
C GLY A 82 0.22 0.84 -16.75
N ASN A 83 0.23 -0.49 -16.94
CA ASN A 83 1.45 -1.30 -16.99
C ASN A 83 2.27 -1.04 -18.26
N THR A 84 3.60 -0.99 -18.14
CA THR A 84 4.52 -0.84 -19.27
C THR A 84 4.69 -2.17 -19.98
N LYS A 85 4.29 -2.23 -21.26
CA LYS A 85 4.53 -3.35 -22.16
C LYS A 85 5.56 -2.94 -23.21
N TRP A 86 6.64 -3.70 -23.32
CA TRP A 86 7.65 -3.53 -24.36
C TRP A 86 7.16 -4.21 -25.64
N MET A 87 7.08 -3.45 -26.74
CA MET A 87 6.65 -3.94 -28.05
C MET A 87 7.76 -3.79 -29.07
N SER A 88 7.90 -4.77 -29.96
CA SER A 88 8.77 -4.58 -31.12
C SER A 88 8.21 -3.47 -32.02
N ARG A 89 9.05 -2.93 -32.90
CA ARG A 89 8.62 -1.88 -33.84
C ARG A 89 7.47 -2.35 -34.74
N GLU A 90 7.54 -3.59 -35.23
CA GLU A 90 6.50 -4.19 -36.07
C GLU A 90 5.16 -4.34 -35.31
N GLU A 91 5.20 -4.82 -34.07
CA GLU A 91 4.01 -4.95 -33.22
C GLU A 91 3.38 -3.59 -32.92
N TYR A 92 4.21 -2.58 -32.66
CA TYR A 92 3.76 -1.21 -32.41
C TYR A 92 3.04 -0.62 -33.62
N GLU A 93 3.61 -0.80 -34.81
CA GLU A 93 3.04 -0.30 -36.06
C GLU A 93 1.71 -1.00 -36.38
N GLN A 94 1.63 -2.33 -36.25
CA GLN A 94 0.37 -3.07 -36.44
C GLN A 94 -0.75 -2.58 -35.51
N LYS A 95 -0.43 -2.36 -34.22
CA LYS A 95 -1.40 -1.86 -33.23
C LYS A 95 -1.86 -0.44 -33.56
N LYS A 96 -0.94 0.44 -33.98
CA LYS A 96 -1.25 1.80 -34.43
C LYS A 96 -2.17 1.81 -35.66
N HIS A 97 -1.92 0.94 -36.64
CA HIS A 97 -2.76 0.82 -37.82
C HIS A 97 -4.19 0.35 -37.48
N LYS A 98 -4.34 -0.61 -36.55
CA LYS A 98 -5.67 -1.08 -36.10
C LYS A 98 -6.53 0.03 -35.49
N ILE A 99 -5.92 0.99 -34.79
CA ILE A 99 -6.62 2.15 -34.22
C ILE A 99 -7.07 3.11 -35.32
N ARG A 100 -6.22 3.39 -36.32
CA ARG A 100 -6.54 4.30 -37.44
C ARG A 100 -7.69 3.78 -38.30
N VAL A 101 -7.78 2.47 -38.51
CA VAL A 101 -8.88 1.85 -39.29
C VAL A 101 -10.22 1.97 -38.56
N LYS A 102 -10.24 1.88 -37.22
CA LYS A 102 -11.48 2.04 -36.42
C LYS A 102 -12.04 3.46 -36.47
N HIS A 103 -11.19 4.49 -36.53
CA HIS A 103 -11.65 5.88 -36.60
C HIS A 103 -12.24 6.27 -37.96
N ARG A 104 -11.79 5.67 -39.07
CA ARG A 104 -12.38 5.96 -40.40
C ARG A 104 -13.79 5.38 -40.59
N LYS A 105 -14.13 4.27 -39.92
CA LYS A 105 -15.49 3.68 -40.01
C LYS A 105 -16.54 4.35 -39.13
N LYS A 106 -16.14 5.20 -38.17
CA LYS A 106 -17.11 5.92 -37.32
C LYS A 106 -17.57 7.26 -37.93
N GLY A 107 -16.94 7.72 -39.00
CA GLY A 107 -17.28 8.98 -39.68
C GLY A 107 -18.43 8.90 -40.68
N SER A 108 -18.86 7.71 -41.13
CA SER A 108 -20.00 7.59 -42.05
C SER A 108 -21.35 7.42 -41.35
N ASP A 109 -21.36 7.02 -40.07
CA ASP A 109 -22.59 6.67 -39.35
C ASP A 109 -23.00 7.75 -38.33
N LEU A 110 -22.22 8.83 -38.22
CA LEU A 110 -22.42 9.89 -37.22
C LEU A 110 -23.45 10.96 -37.63
N ASN A 111 -24.13 10.81 -38.78
CA ASN A 111 -25.28 11.64 -39.15
C ASN A 111 -26.63 11.07 -38.67
N LEU A 112 -26.68 9.93 -37.97
CA LEU A 112 -27.94 9.29 -37.59
C LEU A 112 -28.22 9.14 -36.08
N ILE A 113 -27.28 9.44 -35.19
CA ILE A 113 -27.42 9.11 -33.74
C ILE A 113 -27.24 10.31 -32.80
N GLU A 114 -27.00 11.53 -33.30
CA GLU A 114 -26.76 12.70 -32.44
C GLU A 114 -28.03 13.43 -31.93
N SER A 115 -29.24 12.86 -32.12
CA SER A 115 -30.50 13.46 -31.65
C SER A 115 -31.10 12.86 -30.37
N GLY A 116 -30.43 11.87 -29.73
CA GLY A 116 -31.06 11.11 -28.64
C GLY A 116 -30.86 11.63 -27.21
N ASN A 117 -29.70 12.19 -26.87
CA ASN A 117 -29.29 12.32 -25.46
C ASN A 117 -29.00 13.75 -24.95
N GLN A 118 -29.11 14.78 -25.80
CA GLN A 118 -29.04 16.18 -25.36
C GLN A 118 -30.36 16.72 -24.78
N SER A 119 -31.47 15.99 -24.91
CA SER A 119 -32.79 16.47 -24.50
C SER A 119 -33.04 16.35 -22.99
N GLY A 120 -32.40 15.39 -22.30
CA GLY A 120 -32.58 15.16 -20.86
C GLY A 120 -31.94 16.24 -19.98
N LEU A 121 -30.67 16.59 -20.24
CA LEU A 121 -29.97 17.62 -19.46
C LEU A 121 -30.55 19.02 -19.67
N LYS A 122 -31.02 19.34 -20.89
CA LYS A 122 -31.71 20.62 -21.17
C LYS A 122 -33.02 20.73 -20.37
N LYS A 123 -33.78 19.64 -20.22
CA LYS A 123 -35.00 19.60 -19.39
C LYS A 123 -34.69 19.79 -17.90
N ILE A 124 -33.65 19.13 -17.39
CA ILE A 124 -33.22 19.27 -15.98
C ILE A 124 -32.75 20.71 -15.72
N PHE A 125 -31.96 21.30 -16.63
CA PHE A 125 -31.51 22.67 -16.51
C PHE A 125 -32.67 23.68 -16.52
N LEU A 126 -33.68 23.44 -17.36
CA LEU A 126 -34.88 24.29 -17.44
C LEU A 126 -35.73 24.18 -16.17
N ILE A 127 -35.86 22.99 -15.57
CA ILE A 127 -36.52 22.80 -14.28
C ILE A 127 -35.78 23.56 -13.17
N ILE A 128 -34.44 23.44 -13.10
CA ILE A 128 -33.64 24.14 -12.10
C ILE A 128 -33.78 25.67 -12.26
N LEU A 129 -33.75 26.18 -13.50
CA LEU A 129 -33.94 27.60 -13.79
C LEU A 129 -35.29 28.13 -13.27
N VAL A 130 -36.37 27.39 -13.50
CA VAL A 130 -37.73 27.77 -13.02
C VAL A 130 -37.79 27.80 -11.49
N VAL A 131 -37.17 26.83 -10.81
CA VAL A 131 -37.14 26.79 -9.33
C VAL A 131 -36.37 27.98 -8.76
N VAL A 132 -35.23 28.35 -9.36
CA VAL A 132 -34.43 29.51 -8.92
C VAL A 132 -35.21 30.81 -9.10
N LEU A 133 -35.84 31.01 -10.26
CA LEU A 133 -36.64 32.21 -10.52
C LEU A 133 -37.85 32.31 -9.58
N PHE A 134 -38.49 31.18 -9.27
CA PHE A 134 -39.60 31.14 -8.34
C PHE A 134 -39.18 31.47 -6.90
N SER A 135 -37.98 31.03 -6.47
CA SER A 135 -37.43 31.38 -5.16
C SER A 135 -37.17 32.89 -5.03
N ILE A 136 -36.59 33.50 -6.07
CA ILE A 136 -36.35 34.95 -6.11
C ILE A 136 -37.68 35.72 -6.08
N PHE A 137 -38.68 35.26 -6.83
CA PHE A 137 -40.02 35.86 -6.81
C PHE A 137 -40.67 35.78 -5.43
N LEU A 138 -40.58 34.64 -4.74
CA LEU A 138 -41.06 34.49 -3.36
C LEU A 138 -40.37 35.47 -2.41
N THR A 139 -39.06 35.65 -2.52
CA THR A 139 -38.34 36.62 -1.68
C THR A 139 -38.76 38.07 -1.94
N LEU A 140 -39.13 38.41 -3.17
CA LEU A 140 -39.62 39.74 -3.56
C LEU A 140 -41.08 40.01 -3.16
N VAL A 141 -41.89 38.98 -2.95
CA VAL A 141 -43.29 39.13 -2.51
C VAL A 141 -43.40 39.23 -0.98
N ILE A 142 -42.45 38.63 -0.27
CA ILE A 142 -42.43 38.62 1.20
C ILE A 142 -41.81 39.91 1.77
N PHE A 143 -40.96 40.60 1.00
CA PHE A 143 -40.32 41.87 1.37
C PHE A 143 -40.98 43.06 0.66
#